data_AF-A0A6G1PJP8-F1
#
_entry.id   AF-A0A6G1PJP8-F1
#
_cell.length_a   1.000
_cell.length_b   1.000
_cell.length_c   1.000
_cell.angle_alpha   90.00
_cell.angle_beta   90.00
_cell.angle_gamma   90.00
#
_symmetry.space_group_name_H-M   'P 1'
#
loop_
_entity.id
_entity.type
_entity.pdbx_description
1 polymer ?
#
loop_
_entity_poly.entity_id
_entity_poly.type
_entity_poly.pdbx_seq_one_letter_code
_entity_poly.pdbx_strand_id
1 'polypeptide(L)'
;MNLTCYSSKDPAAENFRLVFDHNSDHENLCTRGDLQAPLPFCSSSALHPDSHCLVCRSDGLVYILIRDLAKGANVMMEALGQVPIKRSADQLSWASVFTMVLFVLGVAGVIVYAVCKLWRSRRQRQQRDRAAAVDPTEEEALAEDAV
;
A
#
# COMPACT_ATOMS: atom_id res chain seq x y z
N MET A 1 1.09 -8.00 -22.58
CA MET A 1 2.49 -7.61 -22.30
C MET A 1 2.72 -7.79 -20.82
N ASN A 2 3.54 -8.77 -20.43
CA ASN A 2 3.88 -8.98 -19.02
C ASN A 2 5.19 -8.25 -18.74
N LEU A 3 5.16 -7.16 -17.98
CA LEU A 3 6.35 -6.43 -17.58
C LEU A 3 6.71 -6.83 -16.16
N THR A 4 7.91 -7.37 -15.97
CA THR A 4 8.43 -7.65 -14.64
C THR A 4 9.52 -6.64 -14.30
N CYS A 5 9.38 -6.03 -13.13
CA CYS A 5 10.36 -5.08 -12.60
C CYS A 5 11.18 -5.73 -11.48
N TYR A 6 12.49 -5.50 -11.50
CA TYR A 6 13.42 -5.82 -10.43
C TYR A 6 14.16 -4.56 -10.01
N SER A 7 14.65 -4.54 -8.77
CA SER A 7 15.50 -3.47 -8.26
C SER A 7 16.66 -4.00 -7.43
N SER A 8 17.76 -3.27 -7.43
CA SER A 8 18.89 -3.48 -6.53
C SER A 8 19.32 -2.17 -5.89
N LYS A 9 19.73 -2.26 -4.62
CA LYS A 9 20.38 -1.17 -3.88
C LYS A 9 21.90 -1.28 -3.90
N ASP A 10 22.42 -2.37 -4.46
CA ASP A 10 23.85 -2.63 -4.46
C ASP A 10 24.52 -1.69 -5.46
N PRO A 11 25.53 -0.91 -5.05
CA PRO A 11 26.25 -0.04 -5.98
C PRO A 11 26.93 -0.82 -7.12
N ALA A 12 27.25 -2.11 -6.93
CA ALA A 12 27.79 -2.95 -7.99
C ALA A 12 26.79 -3.17 -9.15
N ALA A 13 25.48 -3.02 -8.91
CA ALA A 13 24.45 -3.08 -9.95
C ALA A 13 24.65 -2.00 -11.03
N GLU A 14 25.27 -0.86 -10.68
CA GLU A 14 25.57 0.20 -11.64
C GLU A 14 26.60 -0.19 -12.68
N ASN A 15 27.34 -1.29 -12.44
CA ASN A 15 28.35 -1.85 -13.33
C ASN A 15 27.96 -3.25 -13.81
N PHE A 16 26.65 -3.53 -13.91
CA PHE A 16 26.18 -4.81 -14.43
C PHE A 16 26.73 -5.05 -15.84
N ARG A 17 27.05 -6.31 -16.12
CA ARG A 17 27.48 -6.84 -17.41
C ARG A 17 26.34 -7.58 -18.08
N LEU A 18 25.67 -8.40 -17.28
CA LEU A 18 24.69 -9.36 -17.76
C LEU A 18 23.53 -9.47 -16.76
N VAL A 19 22.33 -9.66 -17.32
CA VAL A 19 21.15 -10.13 -16.62
C VAL A 19 20.65 -11.35 -17.36
N PHE A 20 20.40 -12.44 -16.63
CA PHE A 20 20.03 -13.73 -17.21
C PHE A 20 19.01 -14.43 -16.33
N ASP A 21 18.27 -15.39 -16.90
CA ASP A 21 17.44 -16.31 -16.12
C ASP A 21 18.29 -17.50 -15.68
N HIS A 22 18.51 -17.65 -14.38
CA HIS A 22 19.27 -18.74 -13.79
C HIS A 22 18.63 -20.12 -14.02
N ASN A 23 17.33 -20.18 -14.33
CA ASN A 23 16.65 -21.45 -14.60
C ASN A 23 16.81 -21.90 -16.06
N SER A 24 17.21 -21.00 -16.96
CA SER A 24 17.42 -21.31 -18.37
C SER A 24 18.80 -20.82 -18.79
N ASP A 25 19.75 -21.73 -18.92
CA ASP A 25 21.16 -21.49 -19.30
C ASP A 25 21.36 -20.86 -20.71
N HIS A 26 20.30 -20.41 -21.38
CA HIS A 26 20.29 -20.09 -22.80
C HIS A 26 19.84 -18.69 -23.18
N GLU A 27 19.34 -17.86 -22.26
CA GLU A 27 18.96 -16.48 -22.60
C GLU A 27 19.52 -15.43 -21.66
N ASN A 28 20.46 -14.65 -22.21
CA ASN A 28 20.85 -13.36 -21.70
C ASN A 28 19.67 -12.40 -21.90
N LEU A 29 18.99 -12.07 -20.82
CA LEU A 29 17.84 -11.15 -20.84
C LEU A 29 18.28 -9.72 -21.16
N CYS A 30 19.43 -9.32 -20.62
CA CYS A 30 19.99 -7.98 -20.82
C CYS A 30 21.52 -8.04 -20.82
N THR A 31 22.16 -7.54 -21.86
CA THR A 31 23.61 -7.37 -21.91
C THR A 31 23.96 -5.90 -21.97
N ARG A 32 24.95 -5.49 -21.19
CA ARG A 32 25.49 -4.14 -21.30
C ARG A 32 26.64 -4.11 -22.29
N GLY A 33 26.50 -3.32 -23.36
CA GLY A 33 27.55 -3.15 -24.35
C GLY A 33 28.71 -2.29 -23.84
N ASP A 34 28.41 -1.17 -23.17
CA ASP A 34 29.40 -0.23 -22.66
C ASP A 34 29.34 -0.12 -21.14
N LEU A 35 30.37 -0.64 -20.48
CA LEU A 35 30.54 -0.63 -19.02
C LEU A 35 30.99 0.74 -18.49
N GLN A 36 31.54 1.62 -19.34
CA GLN A 36 32.00 2.95 -18.95
C GLN A 36 30.88 3.99 -19.05
N ALA A 37 29.90 3.78 -19.94
CA ALA A 37 28.74 4.65 -20.05
C ALA A 37 27.86 4.57 -18.79
N PRO A 38 27.42 5.69 -18.20
CA PRO A 38 26.52 5.67 -17.04
C PRO A 38 25.16 5.09 -17.41
N LEU A 39 24.49 4.48 -16.42
CA LEU A 39 23.11 4.01 -16.60
C LEU A 39 22.16 5.17 -16.88
N PRO A 40 21.22 5.03 -17.84
CA PRO A 40 20.22 6.06 -18.09
C PRO A 40 19.28 6.21 -16.89
N PHE A 41 18.72 7.40 -16.72
CA PHE A 41 17.67 7.62 -15.72
C PHE A 41 16.38 6.89 -16.12
N CYS A 42 15.71 6.30 -15.14
CA CYS A 42 14.40 5.68 -15.38
C CYS A 42 13.38 6.75 -15.75
N SER A 43 12.90 6.70 -16.98
CA SER A 43 11.81 7.53 -17.47
C SER A 43 10.81 6.67 -18.21
N SER A 44 9.54 7.08 -18.24
CA SER A 44 8.47 6.39 -18.97
C SER A 44 8.76 6.23 -20.46
N SER A 45 9.64 7.08 -21.01
CA SER A 45 10.06 7.08 -22.42
C SER A 45 11.26 6.16 -22.70
N ALA A 46 11.94 5.66 -21.66
CA ALA A 46 13.18 4.89 -21.81
C ALA A 46 12.94 3.47 -22.34
N LEU A 47 11.71 2.96 -22.23
CA LEU A 47 11.37 1.61 -22.67
C LEU A 47 11.00 1.62 -24.15
N HIS A 48 12.00 1.37 -25.02
CA HIS A 48 11.74 1.25 -26.45
C HIS A 48 10.75 0.11 -26.72
N PRO A 49 9.80 0.25 -27.67
CA PRO A 49 8.83 -0.79 -27.97
C PRO A 49 9.47 -2.14 -28.34
N ASP A 50 10.68 -2.12 -28.93
CA ASP A 50 11.40 -3.32 -29.37
C ASP A 50 12.43 -3.85 -28.37
N SER A 51 12.67 -3.17 -27.23
CA SER A 51 13.62 -3.66 -26.22
C SER A 51 12.94 -4.64 -25.26
N HIS A 52 13.39 -5.89 -25.24
CA HIS A 52 12.96 -6.93 -24.29
C HIS A 52 13.43 -6.67 -22.86
N CYS A 53 14.49 -5.88 -22.69
CA CYS A 53 14.99 -5.48 -21.39
C CYS A 53 15.49 -4.03 -21.38
N LEU A 54 15.29 -3.35 -20.25
CA LEU A 54 15.88 -2.06 -19.92
C LEU A 54 16.46 -2.08 -18.51
N VAL A 55 17.66 -1.53 -18.36
CA VAL A 55 18.26 -1.26 -17.06
C VAL A 55 18.46 0.25 -16.92
N CYS A 56 17.98 0.82 -15.82
CA CYS A 56 18.01 2.26 -15.57
C CYS A 56 18.22 2.56 -14.09
N ARG A 57 18.52 3.81 -13.76
CA ARG A 57 18.73 4.30 -12.39
C ARG A 57 17.65 5.30 -11.98
N SER A 58 17.12 5.19 -10.76
CA SER A 58 16.28 6.22 -10.12
C SER A 58 16.51 6.20 -8.62
N ASP A 59 16.61 7.38 -7.99
CA ASP A 59 16.67 7.53 -6.53
C ASP A 59 17.76 6.67 -5.84
N GLY A 60 18.90 6.48 -6.51
CA GLY A 60 20.02 5.67 -6.01
C GLY A 60 19.78 4.15 -6.09
N LEU A 61 18.74 3.71 -6.82
CA LEU A 61 18.42 2.32 -7.08
C LEU A 61 18.60 2.00 -8.56
N VAL A 62 19.10 0.80 -8.85
CA VAL A 62 19.13 0.26 -10.21
C VAL A 62 17.88 -0.57 -10.42
N TYR A 63 17.13 -0.24 -11.47
CA TYR A 63 15.92 -0.95 -11.87
C TYR A 63 16.18 -1.72 -13.16
N ILE A 64 15.57 -2.89 -13.24
CA ILE A 64 15.64 -3.79 -14.39
C ILE A 64 14.19 -4.09 -14.79
N LEU A 65 13.83 -3.73 -16.01
CA LEU A 65 12.51 -3.94 -16.56
C LEU A 65 12.63 -4.96 -17.67
N ILE A 66 11.95 -6.11 -17.52
CA ILE A 66 12.00 -7.22 -18.48
C ILE A 66 10.59 -7.49 -18.99
N ARG A 67 10.44 -7.52 -20.31
CA ARG A 67 9.19 -7.86 -20.99
C ARG A 67 9.11 -9.36 -21.26
N ASP A 68 7.91 -9.89 -21.11
CA ASP A 68 7.52 -11.26 -21.46
C ASP A 68 8.37 -12.35 -20.77
N LEU A 69 8.78 -12.06 -19.54
CA LEU A 69 9.49 -13.00 -18.69
C LEU A 69 8.61 -14.22 -18.34
N ALA A 70 9.16 -15.42 -18.49
CA ALA A 70 8.47 -16.66 -18.17
C ALA A 70 8.04 -16.73 -16.69
N LYS A 71 6.91 -17.40 -16.42
CA LYS A 71 6.44 -17.61 -15.05
C LYS A 71 7.43 -18.51 -14.32
N GLY A 72 7.94 -18.03 -13.18
CA GLY A 72 8.92 -18.76 -12.37
C GLY A 72 10.38 -18.55 -12.79
N ALA A 73 10.67 -17.66 -13.74
CA ALA A 73 12.03 -17.26 -14.08
C ALA A 73 12.78 -16.72 -12.86
N ASN A 74 14.04 -17.16 -12.70
CA ASN A 74 14.91 -16.76 -11.61
C ASN A 74 15.97 -15.79 -12.13
N VAL A 75 15.63 -14.52 -12.19
CA VAL A 75 16.50 -13.50 -12.76
C VAL A 75 17.67 -13.23 -11.83
N MET A 76 18.88 -13.25 -12.39
CA MET A 76 20.12 -12.88 -11.73
C MET A 76 20.84 -11.77 -12.49
N MET A 77 21.58 -10.94 -11.75
CA MET A 77 22.42 -9.88 -12.31
C MET A 77 23.88 -10.17 -11.99
N GLU A 78 24.71 -10.10 -13.03
CA GLU A 78 26.15 -10.25 -12.94
C GLU A 78 26.84 -8.90 -13.17
N ALA A 79 27.75 -8.55 -12.26
CA ALA A 79 28.61 -7.38 -12.35
C ALA A 79 30.09 -7.79 -12.13
N LEU A 80 30.71 -7.37 -11.02
CA LEU A 80 31.98 -7.91 -10.51
C LEU A 80 31.78 -9.18 -9.64
N GLY A 81 30.57 -9.74 -9.70
CA GLY A 81 30.06 -10.84 -8.91
C GLY A 81 28.55 -10.93 -9.08
N GLN A 82 27.91 -11.86 -8.37
CA GLN A 82 26.46 -11.93 -8.34
C GLN A 82 25.90 -10.81 -7.47
N VAL A 83 25.04 -9.99 -8.06
CA VAL A 83 24.39 -8.88 -7.38
C VAL A 83 22.98 -9.30 -6.96
N PRO A 84 22.61 -9.13 -5.69
CA PRO A 84 21.25 -9.43 -5.26
C PRO A 84 20.28 -8.45 -5.92
N ILE A 85 19.30 -8.99 -6.63
CA ILE A 85 18.18 -8.22 -7.19
C ILE A 85 16.88 -8.71 -6.53
N LYS A 86 15.95 -7.80 -6.32
CA LYS A 86 14.63 -8.11 -5.75
C LYS A 86 13.56 -7.77 -6.76
N ARG A 87 12.56 -8.63 -6.89
CA ARG A 87 11.39 -8.32 -7.71
C ARG A 87 10.69 -7.11 -7.08
N SER A 88 10.60 -6.03 -7.83
CA SER A 88 9.78 -4.87 -7.51
C SER A 88 8.34 -5.29 -7.73
N ALA A 89 7.76 -5.99 -6.75
CA ALA A 89 6.33 -6.26 -6.77
C ALA A 89 5.60 -4.92 -6.79
N ASP A 90 4.60 -4.79 -7.66
CA ASP A 90 3.68 -3.66 -7.71
C ASP A 90 3.29 -3.29 -6.27
N GLN A 91 3.79 -2.15 -5.81
CA GLN A 91 4.02 -1.88 -4.39
C GLN A 91 2.74 -1.47 -3.64
N LEU A 92 1.58 -2.02 -4.00
CA LEU A 92 0.49 -2.19 -3.04
C LEU A 92 0.81 -3.43 -2.22
N SER A 93 1.72 -3.27 -1.25
CA SER A 93 1.87 -4.25 -0.19
C SER A 93 0.48 -4.53 0.39
N TRP A 94 0.08 -5.80 0.46
CA TRP A 94 -1.17 -6.18 1.12
C TRP A 94 -1.21 -5.62 2.54
N ALA A 95 -0.06 -5.46 3.20
CA ALA A 95 0.04 -4.78 4.49
C ALA A 95 -0.46 -3.33 4.44
N SER A 96 -0.16 -2.58 3.36
CA SER A 96 -0.66 -1.21 3.13
C SER A 96 -2.18 -1.19 2.89
N VAL A 97 -2.70 -2.18 2.16
CA VAL A 97 -4.15 -2.33 1.95
C VAL A 97 -4.84 -2.66 3.28
N PHE A 98 -4.31 -3.60 4.05
CA PHE A 98 -4.85 -3.97 5.36
C PHE A 98 -4.81 -2.81 6.36
N THR A 99 -3.73 -2.01 6.39
CA THR A 99 -3.67 -0.84 7.27
C THR A 99 -4.71 0.21 6.90
N MET A 100 -4.94 0.47 5.61
CA MET A 100 -6.00 1.39 5.16
C MET A 100 -7.39 0.89 5.58
N VAL A 101 -7.68 -0.40 5.40
CA VAL A 101 -8.97 -0.99 5.79
C VAL A 101 -9.21 -0.88 7.30
N LEU A 102 -8.20 -1.23 8.11
CA LEU A 102 -8.30 -1.13 9.57
C LEU A 102 -8.51 0.31 10.04
N PHE A 103 -7.85 1.28 9.40
CA PHE A 103 -8.04 2.70 9.70
C PHE A 103 -9.47 3.16 9.41
N VAL A 104 -10.03 2.79 8.26
CA VAL A 104 -11.41 3.11 7.89
C VAL A 104 -12.41 2.48 8.86
N LEU A 105 -12.22 1.22 9.24
CA LEU A 105 -13.07 0.55 10.24
C LEU A 105 -12.97 1.20 11.62
N GLY A 106 -11.76 1.60 12.03
CA GLY A 106 -11.54 2.33 13.29
C GLY A 106 -12.26 3.67 13.32
N VAL A 107 -12.13 4.48 12.26
CA VAL A 107 -12.81 5.78 12.15
C VAL A 107 -14.34 5.60 12.15
N ALA A 108 -14.86 4.65 11.37
CA ALA A 108 -16.29 4.33 11.35
C ALA A 108 -16.79 3.92 12.75
N GLY A 109 -16.04 3.07 13.46
CA GLY A 109 -16.34 2.65 14.82
C GLY A 109 -16.40 3.82 15.81
N VAL A 110 -15.45 4.76 15.75
CA VAL A 110 -15.43 5.96 16.60
C VAL A 110 -16.62 6.86 16.32
N ILE A 111 -16.98 7.05 15.04
CA ILE A 111 -18.15 7.86 14.64
C ILE A 111 -19.43 7.23 15.19
N VAL A 112 -19.63 5.93 14.98
CA VAL A 112 -20.81 5.20 15.49
C VAL A 112 -20.87 5.31 17.01
N TYR A 113 -19.75 5.09 17.70
CA TYR A 113 -19.69 5.20 19.16
C TYR A 113 -20.06 6.62 19.65
N ALA A 114 -19.53 7.66 19.01
CA ALA A 114 -19.84 9.05 19.36
C ALA A 114 -21.32 9.37 19.15
N VAL A 115 -21.90 8.95 18.03
CA VAL A 115 -23.33 9.13 17.73
C VAL A 115 -24.20 8.39 18.74
N CYS A 116 -23.90 7.12 19.03
CA CYS A 116 -24.62 6.34 20.02
C CYS A 116 -24.53 6.96 21.42
N LYS A 117 -23.35 7.47 21.81
CA LYS A 117 -23.13 8.14 23.09
C LYS A 117 -23.95 9.44 23.17
N LEU A 118 -23.95 10.26 22.13
CA LEU A 118 -24.75 11.48 22.03
C LEU A 118 -26.25 11.17 22.13
N TRP A 119 -26.71 10.13 21.43
CA TRP A 119 -28.09 9.66 21.50
C TRP A 119 -28.50 9.23 22.92
N ARG A 120 -27.64 8.45 23.60
CA ARG A 120 -27.90 8.00 24.97
C ARG A 120 -28.00 9.18 25.95
N SER A 121 -27.10 10.16 25.82
CA SER A 121 -27.13 11.38 26.62
C SER A 121 -28.39 12.21 26.39
N ARG A 122 -28.87 12.31 25.13
CA ARG A 122 -30.14 13.00 24.82
C ARG A 122 -31.36 12.28 25.42
N ARG A 123 -31.39 10.94 25.34
CA ARG A 123 -32.50 10.14 25.87
C ARG A 123 -32.62 10.27 27.40
N GLN A 124 -31.49 10.36 28.11
CA GLN A 124 -31.50 10.62 29.56
C GLN A 124 -32.05 12.00 29.91
N ARG A 125 -31.76 13.05 29.11
CA ARG A 125 -32.35 14.38 29.31
C ARG A 125 -33.87 14.35 29.13
N GLN A 126 -34.37 13.71 28.06
CA GLN A 126 -35.81 13.57 27.84
C GLN A 126 -36.54 12.82 28.97
N GLN A 127 -35.93 11.80 29.57
CA GLN A 127 -36.54 11.11 30.72
C GLN A 127 -36.57 11.97 31.97
N ARG A 128 -35.52 12.77 32.22
CA ARG A 128 -35.46 13.70 33.35
C ARG A 128 -36.50 14.83 33.21
N ASP A 129 -36.65 15.39 32.00
CA ASP A 129 -37.65 16.44 31.74
C ASP A 129 -39.08 15.90 31.85
N ARG A 130 -39.35 14.66 31.41
CA ARG A 130 -40.66 14.01 31.61
C ARG A 130 -40.96 13.73 33.09
N ALA A 131 -39.96 13.30 33.87
CA ALA A 131 -40.14 13.09 35.31
C ALA A 131 -40.34 14.41 36.07
N ALA A 132 -39.74 15.51 35.60
CA ALA A 132 -39.93 16.84 36.18
C ALA A 132 -41.24 17.51 35.75
N ALA A 133 -41.81 17.13 34.60
CA ALA A 133 -43.12 17.61 34.15
C ALA A 133 -44.30 16.91 34.85
N VAL A 134 -44.04 15.83 35.59
CA VAL A 134 -45.00 15.24 36.53
C VAL A 134 -44.82 15.98 37.86
N ASP A 135 -45.31 17.22 37.92
CA ASP A 135 -45.45 17.97 39.18
C ASP A 135 -46.71 17.47 39.91
N PRO A 136 -46.72 17.37 41.25
CA PRO A 136 -47.74 16.68 42.03
C PRO A 136 -48.95 17.58 42.26
N THR A 137 -49.59 18.05 41.18
CA THR A 137 -50.83 18.84 41.28
C THR A 137 -52.08 17.96 41.39
N GLU A 138 -51.93 16.65 41.64
CA GLU A 138 -53.02 15.74 41.97
C GLU A 138 -53.07 15.35 43.47
N GLU A 139 -52.08 15.71 44.30
CA GLU A 139 -52.12 15.38 45.74
C GLU A 139 -52.78 16.46 46.60
N GLU A 140 -52.92 17.70 46.12
CA GLU A 140 -53.66 18.77 46.83
C GLU A 140 -55.17 18.82 46.50
N ALA A 141 -55.64 18.13 45.46
CA ALA A 141 -57.06 18.15 45.08
C ALA A 141 -57.95 17.14 45.84
N LEU A 142 -57.36 16.28 46.69
CA LEU A 142 -58.09 15.24 47.44
C LEU A 142 -58.08 15.47 48.97
N ALA A 143 -57.47 16.57 49.43
CA ALA A 143 -57.41 16.93 50.85
C ALA A 143 -58.46 17.97 51.30
N GLU A 144 -59.14 18.66 50.37
CA GLU A 144 -60.14 19.69 50.70
C GLU A 144 -61.60 19.18 50.84
N ASP A 145 -61.87 17.89 50.63
CA ASP A 145 -63.24 17.32 50.75
C ASP A 145 -63.47 16.57 52.09
N ALA A 146 -62.58 16.74 53.08
CA ALA A 146 -62.58 15.95 54.32
C ALA A 146 -62.80 16.76 55.62
N VAL A 147 -63.24 18.02 55.57
CA VAL A 147 -63.52 18.84 56.78
C VAL A 147 -64.87 19.54 56.71
#